data_AF-A0A067SXE1-F1
#
_entry.id   AF-A0A067SXE1-F1
#
_cell.length_a   1.000
_cell.length_b   1.000
_cell.length_c   1.000
_cell.angle_alpha   90.00
_cell.angle_beta   90.00
_cell.angle_gamma   90.00
#
_symmetry.space_group_name_H-M   'P 1'
#
loop_
_entity.id
_entity.type
_entity.pdbx_description
1 polymer ?
#
loop_
_entity_poly.entity_id
_entity_poly.type
_entity_poly.pdbx_seq_one_letter_code
_entity_poly.pdbx_strand_id
1 'polypeptide(L)'
;METLLSLDAGDIPVILSDLTSLVSIEADQGFDGPVSVLRVFHASLGDFLFDASRSKQFWINAPLRHAEFTVLHLKDVPGSMFRLNNLRCHFQGAAPTPELQEAIAEFSVASHLAELGAPGFIPYFFAVISKWNIDDAADLYDEQLRRFDHFAKGLLRTIYAEPRLTALASILQLEVNKSSDLDILFVLFSLRKSHRRLDKLSFLYWVHISPDYRRFILEFLEDPRRSGIYTFTGKRYATAAVYFIKYISNHLEQITPTFSTLKRKYIQQRNTPWLWHKIVQKTRSSEAAQIGRWQVLNKGLGWGSTIMLNSDRAFGLALRCLAHVLPRSERSDELTTLARRHTFGPLSRKYPYRKRAMRREIARYLARVEQEGG
;
A
#
# COMPACT_ATOMS: atom_id res chain seq x y z
N MET A 1 -5.07 17.07 22.00
CA MET A 1 -5.50 16.48 23.27
C MET A 1 -6.83 17.11 23.69
N GLU A 2 -6.93 18.44 23.73
CA GLU A 2 -8.17 19.19 24.03
C GLU A 2 -9.40 18.70 23.25
N THR A 3 -9.31 18.64 21.91
CA THR A 3 -10.41 18.13 21.07
C THR A 3 -10.88 16.73 21.46
N LEU A 4 -9.95 15.82 21.78
CA LEU A 4 -10.30 14.45 22.17
C LEU A 4 -11.04 14.41 23.51
N LEU A 5 -10.71 15.33 24.41
CA LEU A 5 -11.32 15.46 25.73
C LEU A 5 -12.55 16.37 25.73
N SER A 6 -12.98 16.86 24.55
CA SER A 6 -14.04 17.86 24.41
C SER A 6 -13.80 19.14 25.25
N LEU A 7 -12.54 19.56 25.33
CA LEU A 7 -12.12 20.80 26.00
C LEU A 7 -11.92 21.92 24.97
N ASP A 8 -12.10 23.17 25.41
CA ASP A 8 -11.83 24.34 24.60
C ASP A 8 -10.32 24.55 24.44
N ALA A 9 -9.93 25.25 23.37
CA ALA A 9 -8.52 25.53 23.11
C ALA A 9 -7.94 26.42 24.23
N GLY A 10 -6.93 25.92 24.94
CA GLY A 10 -6.30 26.61 26.07
C GLY A 10 -6.75 26.11 27.45
N ASP A 11 -7.73 25.21 27.53
CA ASP A 11 -8.19 24.64 28.79
C ASP A 11 -7.14 23.76 29.47
N ILE A 12 -6.36 22.99 28.72
CA ILE A 12 -5.34 22.11 29.33
C ILE A 12 -4.31 22.90 30.15
N PRO A 13 -3.72 24.01 29.64
CA PRO A 13 -2.88 24.89 30.45
C PRO A 13 -3.55 25.39 31.73
N VAL A 14 -4.83 25.72 31.69
CA VAL A 14 -5.57 26.23 32.85
C VAL A 14 -5.80 25.10 33.87
N ILE A 15 -6.22 23.93 33.42
CA ILE A 15 -6.46 22.76 34.29
C ILE A 15 -5.16 22.28 34.95
N LEU A 16 -4.02 22.42 34.28
CA LEU A 16 -2.72 21.95 34.77
C LEU A 16 -1.89 23.06 35.45
N SER A 17 -2.44 24.26 35.68
CA SER A 17 -1.70 25.40 36.24
C SER A 17 -1.09 25.11 37.61
N ASP A 18 -1.81 24.36 38.44
CA ASP A 18 -1.39 24.01 39.79
C ASP A 18 -0.35 22.87 39.79
N LEU A 19 -0.14 22.23 38.63
CA LEU A 19 0.81 21.14 38.43
C LEU A 19 2.06 21.57 37.67
N THR A 20 2.32 22.87 37.54
CA THR A 20 3.47 23.43 36.79
C THR A 20 4.85 22.97 37.29
N SER A 21 4.96 22.52 38.54
CA SER A 21 6.19 21.90 39.07
C SER A 21 6.41 20.46 38.59
N LEU A 22 5.37 19.80 38.08
CA LEU A 22 5.37 18.40 37.65
C LEU A 22 5.24 18.25 36.14
N VAL A 23 4.51 19.16 35.49
CA VAL A 23 4.24 19.13 34.05
C VAL A 23 4.45 20.52 33.43
N SER A 24 4.85 20.54 32.16
CA SER A 24 4.87 21.76 31.33
C SER A 24 4.19 21.53 30.00
N ILE A 25 3.67 22.59 29.42
CA ILE A 25 3.15 22.59 28.05
C ILE A 25 4.11 23.44 27.23
N GLU A 26 4.82 22.80 26.32
CA GLU A 26 5.82 23.44 25.47
C GLU A 26 5.33 23.48 24.03
N ALA A 27 5.67 24.57 23.33
CA ALA A 27 5.50 24.61 21.88
C ALA A 27 6.60 23.77 21.22
N ASP A 28 6.20 22.89 20.32
CA ASP A 28 7.08 22.04 19.52
C ASP A 28 6.76 22.20 18.02
N GLN A 29 7.73 21.89 17.17
CA GLN A 29 7.55 21.89 15.72
C GLN A 29 7.11 20.50 15.28
N GLY A 30 5.80 20.29 15.22
CA GLY A 30 5.19 19.09 14.66
C GLY A 30 5.29 19.06 13.14
N PHE A 31 5.04 17.89 12.55
CA PHE A 31 5.05 17.71 11.10
C PHE A 31 4.02 18.58 10.36
N ASP A 32 2.90 18.89 11.02
CA ASP A 32 1.80 19.68 10.48
C ASP A 32 1.81 21.14 10.97
N GLY A 33 2.90 21.58 11.59
CA GLY A 33 3.05 22.92 12.16
C GLY A 33 3.25 22.91 13.68
N PRO A 34 3.16 24.07 14.33
CA PRO A 34 3.37 24.18 15.77
C PRO A 34 2.33 23.36 16.54
N VAL A 35 2.80 22.53 17.46
CA VAL A 35 1.96 21.71 18.34
C VAL A 35 2.33 21.97 19.80
N SER A 36 1.36 21.90 20.69
CA SER A 36 1.61 21.93 22.14
C SER A 36 1.87 20.51 22.65
N VAL A 37 3.00 20.30 23.30
CA VAL A 37 3.41 19.02 23.87
C VAL A 37 3.40 19.12 25.39
N LEU A 38 2.66 18.23 26.03
CA LEU A 38 2.70 18.03 27.47
C LEU A 38 3.97 17.26 27.84
N ARG A 39 4.88 17.87 28.59
CA ARG A 39 6.05 17.21 29.18
C ARG A 39 5.81 16.94 30.65
N VAL A 40 6.27 15.76 31.09
CA VAL A 40 6.28 15.38 32.51
C VAL A 40 7.72 15.44 32.98
N PHE A 41 7.99 16.26 34.00
CA PHE A 41 9.37 16.52 34.47
C PHE A 41 9.92 15.43 35.39
N HIS A 42 9.06 14.64 36.02
CA HIS A 42 9.47 13.66 37.02
C HIS A 42 9.15 12.24 36.58
N ALA A 43 10.20 11.42 36.36
CA ALA A 43 10.05 10.03 35.92
C ALA A 43 9.19 9.19 36.89
N SER A 44 9.26 9.48 38.20
CA SER A 44 8.46 8.76 39.20
C SER A 44 6.99 9.14 39.26
N LEU A 45 6.54 10.18 38.54
CA LEU A 45 5.12 10.57 38.54
C LEU A 45 4.26 9.45 37.94
N GLY A 46 4.72 8.86 36.83
CA GLY A 46 4.06 7.69 36.22
C GLY A 46 3.98 6.53 37.21
N ASP A 47 5.10 6.16 37.82
CA ASP A 47 5.15 5.06 38.81
C ASP A 47 4.23 5.31 39.99
N PHE A 48 4.14 6.55 40.47
CA PHE A 48 3.21 6.91 41.54
C PHE A 48 1.76 6.74 41.11
N LEU A 49 1.38 7.31 39.95
CA LEU A 49 0.01 7.29 39.46
C LEU A 49 -0.48 5.88 39.10
N PHE A 50 0.41 4.98 38.66
CA PHE A 50 0.04 3.60 38.30
C PHE A 50 0.10 2.62 39.49
N ASP A 51 0.70 2.99 40.62
CA ASP A 51 0.74 2.17 41.84
C ASP A 51 -0.43 2.52 42.77
N ALA A 52 -1.43 1.64 42.80
CA ALA A 52 -2.64 1.79 43.61
C ALA A 52 -2.35 1.96 45.11
N SER A 53 -1.31 1.31 45.62
CA SER A 53 -0.96 1.35 47.05
C SER A 53 -0.39 2.73 47.45
N ARG A 54 0.28 3.41 46.52
CA ARG A 54 0.93 4.70 46.74
C ARG A 54 0.01 5.88 46.47
N SER A 55 -0.72 5.85 45.36
CA SER A 55 -1.53 6.98 44.89
C SER A 55 -2.94 7.04 45.48
N LYS A 56 -3.44 5.93 46.05
CA LYS A 56 -4.76 5.86 46.68
C LYS A 56 -5.85 6.36 45.73
N GLN A 57 -6.49 7.49 46.04
CA GLN A 57 -7.54 8.10 45.22
C GLN A 57 -7.05 8.64 43.87
N PHE A 58 -5.74 8.86 43.71
CA PHE A 58 -5.14 9.33 42.45
C PHE A 58 -4.68 8.21 41.54
N TRP A 59 -4.95 6.95 41.92
CA TRP A 59 -4.56 5.80 41.13
C TRP A 59 -5.25 5.77 39.77
N ILE A 60 -4.46 5.57 38.73
CA ILE A 60 -4.93 5.41 37.37
C ILE A 60 -4.98 3.92 37.03
N ASN A 61 -6.21 3.40 36.93
CA ASN A 61 -6.43 2.09 36.31
C ASN A 61 -6.20 2.21 34.79
N ALA A 62 -4.96 1.95 34.37
CA ALA A 62 -4.55 2.14 32.97
C ALA A 62 -5.43 1.36 31.98
N PRO A 63 -5.79 0.07 32.20
CA PRO A 63 -6.71 -0.63 31.30
C PRO A 63 -8.07 0.04 31.12
N LEU A 64 -8.68 0.56 32.18
CA LEU A 64 -9.95 1.28 32.09
C LEU A 64 -9.79 2.61 31.33
N ARG A 65 -8.73 3.38 31.62
CA ARG A 65 -8.46 4.64 30.89
C ARG A 65 -8.18 4.40 29.41
N HIS A 66 -7.45 3.34 29.07
CA HIS A 66 -7.25 2.95 27.69
C HIS A 66 -8.57 2.59 26.98
N ALA A 67 -9.51 1.94 27.68
CA ALA A 67 -10.83 1.67 27.14
C ALA A 67 -11.64 2.96 26.89
N GLU A 68 -11.68 3.86 27.87
CA GLU A 68 -12.34 5.18 27.76
C GLU A 68 -11.77 5.99 26.59
N PHE A 69 -10.44 6.11 26.48
CA PHE A 69 -9.81 6.85 25.39
C PHE A 69 -10.05 6.19 24.03
N THR A 70 -10.14 4.86 23.98
CA THR A 70 -10.51 4.15 22.76
C THR A 70 -11.94 4.51 22.33
N VAL A 71 -12.90 4.50 23.26
CA VAL A 71 -14.29 4.93 23.00
C VAL A 71 -14.34 6.36 22.48
N LEU A 72 -13.60 7.29 23.12
CA LEU A 72 -13.53 8.68 22.66
C LEU A 72 -12.95 8.79 21.25
N HIS A 73 -11.90 8.04 20.94
CA HIS A 73 -11.31 8.01 19.60
C HIS A 73 -12.25 7.42 18.53
N LEU A 74 -13.10 6.46 18.89
CA LEU A 74 -14.10 5.90 17.97
C LEU A 74 -15.27 6.86 17.74
N LYS A 75 -15.60 7.72 18.72
CA LYS A 75 -16.70 8.71 18.64
C LYS A 75 -16.29 10.02 17.95
N ASP A 76 -15.11 10.57 18.27
CA ASP A 76 -14.64 11.86 17.73
C ASP A 76 -13.71 11.66 16.52
N VAL A 77 -14.30 11.70 15.31
CA VAL A 77 -13.57 11.36 14.08
C VAL A 77 -13.33 12.57 13.18
N PRO A 78 -12.13 13.18 13.27
CA PRO A 78 -11.48 13.73 12.09
C PRO A 78 -10.02 13.24 11.90
N GLY A 79 -9.83 12.44 10.83
CA GLY A 79 -8.80 12.56 9.78
C GLY A 79 -7.28 12.48 10.03
N SER A 80 -6.75 12.63 11.25
CA SER A 80 -5.28 12.74 11.43
C SER A 80 -4.56 11.40 11.67
N MET A 81 -3.42 11.19 10.99
CA MET A 81 -2.59 9.99 11.12
C MET A 81 -1.97 9.82 12.52
N PHE A 82 -1.70 10.92 13.24
CA PHE A 82 -1.19 10.85 14.63
C PHE A 82 -2.18 10.17 15.57
N ARG A 83 -3.50 10.34 15.34
CA ARG A 83 -4.54 9.69 16.15
C ARG A 83 -4.51 8.17 16.02
N LEU A 84 -4.05 7.61 14.89
CA LEU A 84 -4.02 6.16 14.67
C LEU A 84 -2.99 5.44 15.54
N ASN A 85 -1.80 6.02 15.72
CA ASN A 85 -0.79 5.43 16.59
C ASN A 85 -1.26 5.42 18.05
N ASN A 86 -1.92 6.49 18.49
CA ASN A 86 -2.51 6.55 19.83
C ASN A 86 -3.65 5.54 19.97
N LEU A 87 -4.57 5.50 19.00
CA LEU A 87 -5.65 4.52 18.98
C LEU A 87 -5.10 3.10 19.09
N ARG A 88 -4.04 2.75 18.36
CA ARG A 88 -3.37 1.44 18.48
C ARG A 88 -2.91 1.16 19.91
N CYS A 89 -2.20 2.10 20.53
CA CYS A 89 -1.71 1.96 21.89
C CYS A 89 -2.85 1.83 22.91
N HIS A 90 -3.92 2.63 22.76
CA HIS A 90 -5.09 2.53 23.62
C HIS A 90 -5.84 1.22 23.43
N PHE A 91 -6.02 0.77 22.19
CA PHE A 91 -6.66 -0.50 21.90
C PHE A 91 -5.90 -1.68 22.53
N GLN A 92 -4.55 -1.66 22.50
CA GLN A 92 -3.72 -2.71 23.09
C GLN A 92 -3.87 -2.83 24.62
N GLY A 93 -3.95 -1.68 25.29
CA GLY A 93 -3.99 -1.60 26.74
C GLY A 93 -5.40 -1.68 27.32
N ALA A 94 -6.43 -1.55 26.49
CA ALA A 94 -7.82 -1.41 26.93
C ALA A 94 -8.35 -2.70 27.59
N ALA A 95 -9.02 -2.51 28.73
CA ALA A 95 -9.94 -3.53 29.25
C ALA A 95 -11.18 -3.62 28.35
N PRO A 96 -11.78 -4.81 28.19
CA PRO A 96 -12.98 -5.00 27.37
C PRO A 96 -14.25 -4.53 28.12
N THR A 97 -14.36 -3.24 28.41
CA THR A 97 -15.53 -2.68 29.12
C THR A 97 -16.79 -2.75 28.24
N PRO A 98 -18.00 -2.81 28.81
CA PRO A 98 -19.25 -2.83 28.03
C PRO A 98 -19.36 -1.65 27.06
N GLU A 99 -18.96 -0.46 27.47
CA GLU A 99 -19.01 0.76 26.64
C GLU A 99 -18.06 0.67 25.44
N LEU A 100 -16.89 0.05 25.62
CA LEU A 100 -15.95 -0.19 24.53
C LEU A 100 -16.48 -1.25 23.57
N GLN A 101 -17.05 -2.33 24.09
CA GLN A 101 -17.68 -3.37 23.27
C GLN A 101 -18.83 -2.80 22.44
N GLU A 102 -19.70 -2.00 23.03
CA GLU A 102 -20.79 -1.29 22.35
C GLU A 102 -20.25 -0.35 21.28
N ALA A 103 -19.26 0.50 21.61
CA ALA A 103 -18.65 1.41 20.64
C ALA A 103 -18.03 0.68 19.45
N ILE A 104 -17.38 -0.47 19.68
CA ILE A 104 -16.86 -1.31 18.60
C ILE A 104 -18.02 -1.94 17.83
N ALA A 105 -19.04 -2.46 18.52
CA ALA A 105 -20.21 -3.08 17.89
C ALA A 105 -21.01 -2.09 17.03
N GLU A 106 -21.01 -0.79 17.33
CA GLU A 106 -21.65 0.23 16.50
C GLU A 106 -20.75 0.69 15.35
N PHE A 107 -19.44 0.67 15.55
CA PHE A 107 -18.47 1.22 14.60
C PHE A 107 -17.89 0.16 13.64
N SER A 108 -17.72 0.49 12.36
CA SER A 108 -16.97 -0.38 11.43
C SER A 108 -15.50 -0.01 11.45
N VAL A 109 -14.75 -0.54 12.44
CA VAL A 109 -13.34 -0.18 12.66
C VAL A 109 -12.49 -0.42 11.42
N ALA A 110 -12.69 -1.55 10.73
CA ALA A 110 -11.90 -1.88 9.56
C ALA A 110 -12.16 -0.94 8.35
N SER A 111 -13.43 -0.59 8.12
CA SER A 111 -13.79 0.38 7.07
C SER A 111 -13.19 1.74 7.38
N HIS A 112 -13.27 2.17 8.63
CA HIS A 112 -12.71 3.43 9.07
C HIS A 112 -11.19 3.48 8.94
N LEU A 113 -10.48 2.43 9.38
CA LEU A 113 -9.02 2.33 9.22
C LEU A 113 -8.61 2.36 7.74
N ALA A 114 -9.39 1.74 6.86
CA ALA A 114 -9.16 1.83 5.41
C ALA A 114 -9.37 3.26 4.88
N GLU A 115 -10.36 4.00 5.38
CA GLU A 115 -10.63 5.39 4.99
C GLU A 115 -9.58 6.37 5.48
N LEU A 116 -9.00 6.13 6.67
CA LEU A 116 -7.86 6.87 7.17
C LEU A 116 -6.53 6.50 6.47
N GLY A 117 -6.56 5.61 5.47
CA GLY A 117 -5.38 5.18 4.75
C GLY A 117 -4.44 4.30 5.57
N ALA A 118 -4.96 3.66 6.62
CA ALA A 118 -4.21 2.81 7.54
C ALA A 118 -4.75 1.38 7.68
N PRO A 119 -5.10 0.70 6.57
CA PRO A 119 -5.64 -0.65 6.63
C PRO A 119 -4.62 -1.68 7.17
N GLY A 120 -3.33 -1.34 7.22
CA GLY A 120 -2.30 -2.16 7.89
C GLY A 120 -2.57 -2.45 9.37
N PHE A 121 -3.44 -1.68 10.04
CA PHE A 121 -3.86 -1.91 11.42
C PHE A 121 -5.05 -2.86 11.57
N ILE A 122 -5.74 -3.21 10.47
CA ILE A 122 -6.93 -4.08 10.53
C ILE A 122 -6.63 -5.45 11.17
N PRO A 123 -5.57 -6.20 10.78
CA PRO A 123 -5.30 -7.50 11.38
C PRO A 123 -4.92 -7.39 12.86
N TYR A 124 -4.24 -6.30 13.22
CA TYR A 124 -3.88 -6.02 14.61
C TYR A 124 -5.13 -5.82 15.47
N PHE A 125 -6.10 -5.04 15.00
CA PHE A 125 -7.38 -4.85 15.68
C PHE A 125 -8.10 -6.19 15.94
N PHE A 126 -8.22 -7.03 14.91
CA PHE A 126 -8.80 -8.36 15.05
C PHE A 126 -8.02 -9.24 16.04
N ALA A 127 -6.69 -9.16 16.04
CA ALA A 127 -5.84 -9.90 16.98
C ALA A 127 -5.94 -9.41 18.44
N VAL A 128 -6.37 -8.18 18.68
CA VAL A 128 -6.63 -7.67 20.04
C VAL A 128 -8.00 -8.17 20.52
N ILE A 129 -9.06 -8.05 19.71
CA ILE A 129 -10.39 -8.56 20.07
C ILE A 129 -10.33 -10.06 20.35
N SER A 130 -9.61 -10.84 19.54
CA SER A 130 -9.49 -12.29 19.74
C SER A 130 -8.77 -12.69 21.03
N LYS A 131 -8.11 -11.76 21.73
CA LYS A 131 -7.41 -12.01 23.00
C LYS A 131 -8.21 -11.56 24.20
N TRP A 132 -9.35 -10.89 24.00
CA TRP A 132 -10.21 -10.49 25.10
C TRP A 132 -10.86 -11.71 25.73
N ASN A 133 -10.70 -11.85 27.04
CA ASN A 133 -11.29 -12.94 27.81
C ASN A 133 -12.69 -12.50 28.31
N ILE A 134 -13.63 -12.35 27.37
CA ILE A 134 -15.05 -12.05 27.62
C ILE A 134 -15.91 -13.05 26.86
N ASP A 135 -17.09 -13.35 27.40
CA ASP A 135 -17.98 -14.38 26.83
C ASP A 135 -18.39 -14.07 25.38
N ASP A 136 -18.56 -12.79 25.03
CA ASP A 136 -19.02 -12.34 23.71
C ASP A 136 -17.89 -11.93 22.75
N ALA A 137 -16.61 -12.20 23.07
CA ALA A 137 -15.48 -11.78 22.23
C ALA A 137 -15.53 -12.38 20.82
N ALA A 138 -15.96 -13.64 20.72
CA ALA A 138 -16.10 -14.35 19.45
C ALA A 138 -17.18 -13.72 18.56
N ASP A 139 -18.34 -13.39 19.14
CA ASP A 139 -19.45 -12.77 18.42
C ASP A 139 -19.08 -11.35 17.95
N LEU A 140 -18.40 -10.57 18.79
CA LEU A 140 -17.90 -9.25 18.42
C LEU A 140 -16.87 -9.33 17.29
N TYR A 141 -15.96 -10.31 17.35
CA TYR A 141 -14.98 -10.58 16.30
C TYR A 141 -15.68 -10.92 14.99
N ASP A 142 -16.63 -11.85 15.00
CA ASP A 142 -17.34 -12.33 13.81
C ASP A 142 -18.21 -11.24 13.19
N GLU A 143 -18.87 -10.40 14.01
CA GLU A 143 -19.63 -9.25 13.53
C GLU A 143 -18.72 -8.23 12.83
N GLN A 144 -17.58 -7.87 13.45
CA GLN A 144 -16.61 -6.96 12.82
C GLN A 144 -16.02 -7.55 11.54
N LEU A 145 -15.77 -8.86 11.51
CA LEU A 145 -15.27 -9.56 10.32
C LEU A 145 -16.30 -9.51 9.19
N ARG A 146 -17.57 -9.77 9.49
CA ARG A 146 -18.68 -9.66 8.51
C ARG A 146 -18.81 -8.25 7.95
N ARG A 147 -18.65 -7.21 8.78
CA ARG A 147 -18.65 -5.81 8.33
C ARG A 147 -17.49 -5.49 7.41
N PHE A 148 -16.28 -5.94 7.77
CA PHE A 148 -15.12 -5.82 6.89
C PHE A 148 -15.36 -6.52 5.54
N ASP A 149 -15.87 -7.76 5.57
CA ASP A 149 -16.15 -8.52 4.36
C ASP A 149 -17.17 -7.81 3.47
N HIS A 150 -18.24 -7.24 4.05
CA HIS A 150 -19.22 -6.45 3.31
C HIS A 150 -18.57 -5.20 2.65
N PHE A 151 -17.78 -4.45 3.41
CA PHE A 151 -17.05 -3.29 2.90
C PHE A 151 -16.08 -3.65 1.77
N ALA A 152 -15.27 -4.69 1.98
CA ALA A 152 -14.28 -5.16 1.00
C ALA A 152 -14.95 -5.64 -0.29
N LYS A 153 -16.09 -6.35 -0.21
CA LYS A 153 -16.89 -6.73 -1.39
C LYS A 153 -17.36 -5.51 -2.19
N GLY A 154 -17.83 -4.46 -1.51
CA GLY A 154 -18.24 -3.20 -2.16
C GLY A 154 -17.10 -2.56 -2.96
N LEU A 155 -15.88 -2.55 -2.41
CA LEU A 155 -14.69 -2.06 -3.10
C LEU A 155 -14.25 -2.97 -4.25
N LEU A 156 -14.26 -4.29 -4.03
CA LEU A 156 -13.86 -5.27 -5.05
C LEU A 156 -14.76 -5.24 -6.28
N ARG A 157 -16.04 -4.92 -6.13
CA ARG A 157 -16.93 -4.65 -7.27
C ARG A 157 -16.36 -3.58 -8.20
N THR A 158 -15.82 -2.51 -7.63
CA THR A 158 -15.27 -1.39 -8.40
C THR A 158 -13.88 -1.72 -8.94
N ILE A 159 -13.03 -2.37 -8.12
CA ILE A 159 -11.69 -2.81 -8.52
C ILE A 159 -11.75 -3.80 -9.68
N TYR A 160 -12.67 -4.77 -9.65
CA TYR A 160 -12.79 -5.78 -10.70
C TYR A 160 -13.52 -5.31 -11.97
N ALA A 161 -14.19 -4.16 -11.92
CA ALA A 161 -14.70 -3.51 -13.13
C ALA A 161 -13.57 -2.95 -14.01
N GLU A 162 -12.39 -2.68 -13.43
CA GLU A 162 -11.25 -2.14 -14.15
C GLU A 162 -10.15 -3.21 -14.36
N PRO A 163 -9.79 -3.57 -15.61
CA PRO A 163 -8.79 -4.62 -15.88
C PRO A 163 -7.44 -4.37 -15.21
N ARG A 164 -7.06 -3.10 -15.10
CA ARG A 164 -5.82 -2.68 -14.47
C ARG A 164 -5.81 -2.92 -12.96
N LEU A 165 -6.88 -2.56 -12.26
CA LEU A 165 -6.99 -2.78 -10.81
C LEU A 165 -7.20 -4.27 -10.50
N THR A 166 -7.88 -4.99 -11.40
CA THR A 166 -7.92 -6.46 -11.38
C THR A 166 -6.53 -7.07 -11.46
N ALA A 167 -5.68 -6.55 -12.36
CA ALA A 167 -4.31 -7.00 -12.49
C ALA A 167 -3.46 -6.73 -11.23
N LEU A 168 -3.68 -5.59 -10.58
CA LEU A 168 -3.06 -5.27 -9.29
C LEU A 168 -3.51 -6.25 -8.18
N ALA A 169 -4.80 -6.50 -8.05
CA ALA A 169 -5.31 -7.47 -7.07
C ALA A 169 -4.81 -8.89 -7.35
N SER A 170 -4.60 -9.26 -8.62
CA SER A 170 -4.17 -10.62 -9.00
C SER A 170 -2.69 -10.91 -8.69
N ILE A 171 -1.90 -9.91 -8.29
CA ILE A 171 -0.49 -10.09 -7.91
C ILE A 171 -0.27 -10.04 -6.40
N LEU A 172 -1.32 -10.08 -5.57
CA LEU A 172 -1.17 -10.06 -4.10
C LEU A 172 -0.36 -11.25 -3.58
N GLN A 173 -0.46 -12.41 -4.23
CA GLN A 173 0.34 -13.60 -3.90
C GLN A 173 1.80 -13.52 -4.40
N LEU A 174 2.15 -12.52 -5.22
CA LEU A 174 3.52 -12.30 -5.64
C LEU A 174 4.28 -11.50 -4.57
N GLU A 175 5.39 -12.04 -4.09
CA GLU A 175 6.28 -11.29 -3.20
C GLU A 175 7.04 -10.20 -3.96
N VAL A 176 6.73 -8.96 -3.64
CA VAL A 176 7.32 -7.75 -4.20
C VAL A 176 8.33 -7.19 -3.18
N ASN A 177 9.50 -6.74 -3.64
CA ASN A 177 10.55 -6.28 -2.72
C ASN A 177 10.16 -4.92 -2.09
N LYS A 178 10.08 -4.87 -0.76
CA LYS A 178 9.32 -3.87 0.01
C LYS A 178 9.64 -2.40 -0.28
N SER A 179 10.91 -2.02 -0.45
CA SER A 179 11.26 -0.60 -0.62
C SER A 179 11.33 -0.20 -2.08
N SER A 180 12.01 -1.00 -2.89
CA SER A 180 12.39 -0.56 -4.22
C SER A 180 11.32 -0.80 -5.29
N ASP A 181 10.37 -1.71 -5.06
CA ASP A 181 9.35 -2.07 -6.07
C ASP A 181 8.02 -1.33 -5.88
N LEU A 182 7.78 -0.66 -4.75
CA LEU A 182 6.54 0.11 -4.55
C LEU A 182 6.41 1.25 -5.57
N ASP A 183 7.47 2.04 -5.76
CA ASP A 183 7.52 3.08 -6.81
C ASP A 183 7.32 2.48 -8.21
N ILE A 184 7.77 1.24 -8.39
CA ILE A 184 7.66 0.52 -9.65
C ILE A 184 6.22 0.07 -9.90
N LEU A 185 5.48 -0.35 -8.87
CA LEU A 185 4.05 -0.64 -8.97
C LEU A 185 3.27 0.63 -9.37
N PHE A 186 3.60 1.79 -8.81
CA PHE A 186 2.97 3.05 -9.21
C PHE A 186 3.19 3.37 -10.70
N VAL A 187 4.39 3.09 -11.24
CA VAL A 187 4.68 3.27 -12.67
C VAL A 187 3.97 2.21 -13.51
N LEU A 188 4.08 0.93 -13.13
CA LEU A 188 3.48 -0.20 -13.84
C LEU A 188 1.97 -0.01 -14.03
N PHE A 189 1.27 0.37 -12.96
CA PHE A 189 -0.18 0.57 -13.02
C PHE A 189 -0.56 2.01 -13.42
N SER A 190 0.34 3.00 -13.34
CA SER A 190 0.05 4.39 -13.73
C SER A 190 -1.25 4.92 -13.10
N LEU A 191 -1.47 4.64 -11.81
CA LEU A 191 -2.73 4.98 -11.14
C LEU A 191 -2.90 6.50 -11.00
N ARG A 192 -3.90 7.06 -11.68
CA ARG A 192 -4.36 8.44 -11.47
C ARG A 192 -4.86 8.63 -10.04
N LYS A 193 -4.92 9.89 -9.56
CA LYS A 193 -5.45 10.24 -8.23
C LYS A 193 -6.82 9.61 -7.94
N SER A 194 -7.70 9.52 -8.93
CA SER A 194 -9.01 8.86 -8.79
C SER A 194 -8.90 7.38 -8.44
N HIS A 195 -8.01 6.63 -9.08
CA HIS A 195 -7.80 5.21 -8.78
C HIS A 195 -7.18 4.98 -7.40
N ARG A 196 -6.35 5.91 -6.92
CA ARG A 196 -5.82 5.85 -5.55
C ARG A 196 -6.93 5.92 -4.50
N ARG A 197 -8.01 6.64 -4.78
CA ARG A 197 -9.20 6.67 -3.91
C ARG A 197 -10.00 5.37 -3.94
N LEU A 198 -9.86 4.58 -5.00
CA LEU A 198 -10.49 3.25 -5.12
C LEU A 198 -9.69 2.16 -4.42
N ASP A 199 -8.36 2.34 -4.30
CA ASP A 199 -7.47 1.42 -3.60
C ASP A 199 -7.52 1.59 -2.06
N LYS A 200 -8.73 1.68 -1.48
CA LYS A 200 -8.91 1.75 -0.02
C LYS A 200 -8.42 0.48 0.69
N LEU A 201 -8.40 -0.66 0.01
CA LEU A 201 -7.77 -1.90 0.50
C LEU A 201 -6.23 -1.87 0.39
N SER A 202 -5.65 -0.83 -0.20
CA SER A 202 -4.21 -0.59 -0.30
C SER A 202 -3.42 -1.77 -0.88
N PHE A 203 -3.93 -2.31 -1.99
CA PHE A 203 -3.25 -3.32 -2.80
C PHE A 203 -1.92 -2.80 -3.35
N LEU A 204 -1.75 -1.48 -3.56
CA LEU A 204 -0.48 -0.92 -3.98
C LEU A 204 0.58 -0.81 -2.87
N TYR A 205 0.18 -0.69 -1.61
CA TYR A 205 1.08 -0.24 -0.54
C TYR A 205 1.07 -1.18 0.66
N TRP A 206 0.01 -1.15 1.49
CA TRP A 206 0.00 -1.87 2.76
C TRP A 206 0.10 -3.38 2.59
N VAL A 207 -0.51 -3.95 1.54
CA VAL A 207 -0.40 -5.40 1.26
C VAL A 207 1.04 -5.83 0.97
N HIS A 208 1.90 -4.94 0.48
CA HIS A 208 3.30 -5.28 0.20
C HIS A 208 4.24 -4.95 1.38
N ILE A 209 3.82 -4.10 2.30
CA ILE A 209 4.64 -3.67 3.44
C ILE A 209 4.39 -4.54 4.68
N SER A 210 3.12 -4.80 4.99
CA SER A 210 2.67 -5.53 6.18
C SER A 210 2.32 -6.98 5.83
N PRO A 211 3.13 -7.97 6.24
CA PRO A 211 2.84 -9.39 5.99
C PRO A 211 1.54 -9.86 6.62
N ASP A 212 1.20 -9.35 7.81
CA ASP A 212 -0.05 -9.70 8.49
C ASP A 212 -1.27 -9.19 7.71
N TYR A 213 -1.20 -7.96 7.21
CA TYR A 213 -2.27 -7.41 6.38
C TYR A 213 -2.39 -8.13 5.04
N ARG A 214 -1.26 -8.49 4.42
CA ARG A 214 -1.25 -9.32 3.22
C ARG A 214 -1.96 -10.64 3.45
N ARG A 215 -1.60 -11.36 4.52
CA ARG A 215 -2.21 -12.63 4.88
C ARG A 215 -3.71 -12.47 5.10
N PHE A 216 -4.13 -11.47 5.88
CA PHE A 216 -5.54 -11.18 6.14
C PHE A 216 -6.36 -10.94 4.86
N ILE A 217 -5.81 -10.17 3.92
CA ILE A 217 -6.45 -9.93 2.62
C ILE A 217 -6.48 -11.18 1.73
N LEU A 218 -5.43 -12.00 1.75
CA LEU A 218 -5.40 -13.25 1.00
C LEU A 218 -6.42 -14.25 1.55
N GLU A 219 -6.51 -14.42 2.88
CA GLU A 219 -7.52 -15.26 3.53
C GLU A 219 -8.94 -14.86 3.11
N PHE A 220 -9.22 -13.55 3.03
CA PHE A 220 -10.49 -13.05 2.53
C PHE A 220 -10.75 -13.41 1.06
N LEU A 221 -9.76 -13.18 0.17
CA LEU A 221 -9.88 -13.39 -1.27
C LEU A 221 -9.83 -14.87 -1.70
N GLU A 222 -9.28 -15.74 -0.86
CA GLU A 222 -9.16 -17.18 -1.11
C GLU A 222 -10.35 -17.96 -0.53
N ASP A 223 -11.06 -17.43 0.48
CA ASP A 223 -12.24 -18.06 1.04
C ASP A 223 -13.54 -17.65 0.30
N PRO A 224 -14.21 -18.57 -0.41
CA PRO A 224 -15.49 -18.31 -1.08
C PRO A 224 -16.64 -17.97 -0.14
N ARG A 225 -16.61 -18.40 1.12
CA ARG A 225 -17.63 -18.04 2.11
C ARG A 225 -17.52 -16.56 2.48
N ARG A 226 -16.29 -16.07 2.60
CA ARG A 226 -16.01 -14.67 2.93
C ARG A 226 -16.17 -13.76 1.74
N SER A 227 -15.47 -13.99 0.62
CA SER A 227 -15.50 -13.08 -0.54
C SER A 227 -16.60 -13.37 -1.56
N GLY A 228 -17.24 -14.54 -1.52
CA GLY A 228 -18.33 -14.90 -2.44
C GLY A 228 -17.88 -14.93 -3.90
N ILE A 229 -18.62 -14.24 -4.77
CA ILE A 229 -18.23 -14.07 -6.19
C ILE A 229 -16.92 -13.29 -6.36
N TYR A 230 -16.41 -12.67 -5.28
CA TYR A 230 -15.19 -11.88 -5.26
C TYR A 230 -13.92 -12.69 -4.94
N THR A 231 -13.99 -14.01 -4.92
CA THR A 231 -12.83 -14.91 -4.83
C THR A 231 -11.89 -14.87 -6.04
N PHE A 232 -10.61 -15.19 -5.84
CA PHE A 232 -9.71 -15.37 -6.99
C PHE A 232 -10.19 -16.48 -7.92
N THR A 233 -10.47 -16.12 -9.18
CA THR A 233 -10.91 -17.03 -10.23
C THR A 233 -9.95 -16.99 -11.40
N GLY A 234 -9.96 -18.05 -12.21
CA GLY A 234 -9.19 -18.10 -13.45
C GLY A 234 -9.49 -16.91 -14.38
N LYS A 235 -10.75 -16.45 -14.44
CA LYS A 235 -11.21 -15.26 -15.20
C LYS A 235 -10.35 -14.02 -14.89
N ARG A 236 -10.08 -13.80 -13.60
CA ARG A 236 -9.38 -12.60 -13.11
C ARG A 236 -7.91 -12.68 -13.39
N TYR A 237 -7.32 -13.86 -13.20
CA TYR A 237 -5.94 -14.11 -13.63
C TYR A 237 -5.78 -13.93 -15.13
N ALA A 238 -6.75 -14.38 -15.95
CA ALA A 238 -6.71 -14.16 -17.39
C ALA A 238 -6.81 -12.67 -17.74
N THR A 239 -7.70 -11.92 -17.09
CA THR A 239 -7.81 -10.45 -17.23
C THR A 239 -6.49 -9.76 -16.86
N ALA A 240 -5.85 -10.18 -15.77
CA ALA A 240 -4.55 -9.68 -15.35
C ALA A 240 -3.44 -10.01 -16.37
N ALA A 241 -3.44 -11.23 -16.91
CA ALA A 241 -2.48 -11.66 -17.93
C ALA A 241 -2.63 -10.84 -19.22
N VAL A 242 -3.86 -10.58 -19.67
CA VAL A 242 -4.16 -9.68 -20.79
C VAL A 242 -3.58 -8.29 -20.54
N TYR A 243 -3.80 -7.73 -19.35
CA TYR A 243 -3.25 -6.44 -18.97
C TYR A 243 -1.71 -6.41 -19.07
N PHE A 244 -1.03 -7.39 -18.49
CA PHE A 244 0.44 -7.43 -18.51
C PHE A 244 1.01 -7.67 -19.92
N ILE A 245 0.39 -8.54 -20.73
CA ILE A 245 0.83 -8.73 -22.14
C ILE A 245 0.67 -7.43 -22.91
N LYS A 246 -0.48 -6.74 -22.80
CA LYS A 246 -0.69 -5.43 -23.43
C LYS A 246 0.34 -4.41 -22.96
N TYR A 247 0.63 -4.35 -21.66
CA TYR A 247 1.65 -3.47 -21.10
C TYR A 247 3.03 -3.74 -21.72
N ILE A 248 3.46 -5.01 -21.75
CA ILE A 248 4.74 -5.46 -22.30
C ILE A 248 4.83 -5.15 -23.80
N SER A 249 3.75 -5.41 -24.55
CA SER A 249 3.68 -5.15 -25.98
C SER A 249 3.68 -3.65 -26.28
N ASN A 250 2.94 -2.83 -25.56
CA ASN A 250 2.94 -1.37 -25.80
C ASN A 250 4.29 -0.71 -25.44
N HIS A 251 5.11 -1.35 -24.61
CA HIS A 251 6.49 -0.91 -24.34
C HIS A 251 7.48 -1.25 -25.47
N LEU A 252 7.03 -1.88 -26.57
CA LEU A 252 7.84 -2.09 -27.79
C LEU A 252 8.25 -0.78 -28.47
N GLU A 253 7.37 0.22 -28.46
CA GLU A 253 7.51 1.44 -29.26
C GLU A 253 8.32 2.52 -28.56
N GLN A 254 8.45 2.44 -27.23
CA GLN A 254 9.34 3.30 -26.47
C GLN A 254 10.77 2.76 -26.58
N ILE A 255 11.38 2.94 -27.76
CA ILE A 255 12.84 2.82 -27.96
C ILE A 255 13.50 4.01 -27.26
N THR A 256 13.30 4.14 -25.96
CA THR A 256 14.07 5.08 -25.17
C THR A 256 15.43 4.43 -24.99
N PRO A 257 16.53 5.03 -25.49
CA PRO A 257 17.87 4.49 -25.29
C PRO A 257 18.03 4.17 -23.81
N THR A 258 18.43 2.94 -23.53
CA THR A 258 18.43 2.42 -22.16
C THR A 258 19.20 3.36 -21.23
N PHE A 259 18.84 3.47 -19.95
CA PHE A 259 19.60 4.31 -19.02
C PHE A 259 21.10 3.98 -19.03
N SER A 260 21.48 2.72 -19.23
CA SER A 260 22.89 2.34 -19.38
C SER A 260 23.50 2.85 -20.69
N THR A 261 22.78 2.79 -21.82
CA THR A 261 23.19 3.43 -23.08
C THR A 261 23.33 4.95 -22.91
N LEU A 262 22.37 5.60 -22.26
CA LEU A 262 22.38 7.03 -21.99
C LEU A 262 23.50 7.43 -21.04
N LYS A 263 23.69 6.69 -19.95
CA LYS A 263 24.79 6.88 -19.00
C LYS A 263 26.13 6.70 -19.69
N ARG A 264 26.29 5.68 -20.56
CA ARG A 264 27.49 5.52 -21.39
C ARG A 264 27.69 6.69 -22.35
N LYS A 265 26.65 7.12 -23.06
CA LYS A 265 26.69 8.29 -23.96
C LYS A 265 27.06 9.58 -23.19
N TYR A 266 26.50 9.77 -21.99
CA TYR A 266 26.84 10.89 -21.11
C TYR A 266 28.28 10.82 -20.59
N ILE A 267 28.73 9.65 -20.14
CA ILE A 267 30.12 9.43 -19.71
C ILE A 267 31.07 9.66 -20.89
N GLN A 268 30.74 9.21 -22.09
CA GLN A 268 31.50 9.48 -23.32
C GLN A 268 31.48 10.98 -23.66
N GLN A 269 30.34 11.66 -23.55
CA GLN A 269 30.28 13.11 -23.73
C GLN A 269 31.18 13.85 -22.73
N ARG A 270 31.20 13.41 -21.46
CA ARG A 270 32.00 14.04 -20.40
C ARG A 270 33.50 13.75 -20.54
N ASN A 271 33.86 12.51 -20.90
CA ASN A 271 35.25 12.07 -20.92
C ASN A 271 35.91 12.29 -22.29
N THR A 272 35.16 12.29 -23.39
CA THR A 272 35.65 12.46 -24.77
C THR A 272 34.75 13.37 -25.60
N PRO A 273 34.59 14.65 -25.22
CA PRO A 273 33.65 15.57 -25.85
C PRO A 273 33.87 15.76 -27.36
N TRP A 274 35.11 15.71 -27.85
CA TRP A 274 35.41 15.83 -29.30
C TRP A 274 34.90 14.63 -30.11
N LEU A 275 35.02 13.41 -29.56
CA LEU A 275 34.52 12.20 -30.21
C LEU A 275 32.99 12.23 -30.27
N TRP A 276 32.37 12.72 -29.20
CA TRP A 276 30.93 12.94 -29.15
C TRP A 276 30.46 13.95 -30.21
N HIS A 277 31.12 15.11 -30.34
CA HIS A 277 30.82 16.09 -31.38
C HIS A 277 30.93 15.49 -32.79
N LYS A 278 31.97 14.68 -33.04
CA LYS A 278 32.17 13.99 -34.31
C LYS A 278 31.07 12.97 -34.61
N ILE A 279 30.59 12.24 -33.59
CA ILE A 279 29.45 11.31 -33.72
C ILE A 279 28.18 12.10 -34.04
N VAL A 280 27.85 13.14 -33.27
CA VAL A 280 26.64 13.95 -33.46
C VAL A 280 26.61 14.63 -34.83
N GLN A 281 27.75 15.14 -35.32
CA GLN A 281 27.86 15.75 -36.65
C GLN A 281 27.73 14.74 -37.80
N LYS A 282 28.20 13.49 -37.61
CA LYS A 282 28.10 12.43 -38.62
C LYS A 282 26.70 11.82 -38.70
N THR A 283 25.98 11.74 -37.59
CA THR A 283 24.63 11.17 -37.55
C THR A 283 23.59 12.18 -38.05
N ARG A 284 23.50 12.36 -39.37
CA ARG A 284 22.42 13.14 -40.02
C ARG A 284 21.08 12.39 -39.97
N SER A 285 20.41 12.30 -38.81
CA SER A 285 18.96 12.03 -38.65
C SER A 285 18.57 11.88 -37.16
N SER A 286 17.27 11.63 -36.92
CA SER A 286 16.49 11.43 -35.68
C SER A 286 17.22 11.20 -34.34
N GLU A 287 18.37 10.54 -34.32
CA GLU A 287 19.17 10.28 -33.12
C GLU A 287 19.76 11.57 -32.52
N ALA A 288 20.26 12.50 -33.34
CA ALA A 288 20.76 13.80 -32.86
C ALA A 288 19.63 14.67 -32.27
N ALA A 289 18.42 14.58 -32.85
CA ALA A 289 17.23 15.24 -32.33
C ALA A 289 16.73 14.60 -31.01
N GLN A 290 16.81 13.27 -30.87
CA GLN A 290 16.54 12.58 -29.61
C GLN A 290 17.54 12.98 -28.51
N ILE A 291 18.81 13.13 -28.88
CA ILE A 291 19.89 13.59 -27.98
C ILE A 291 19.66 15.05 -27.54
N GLY A 292 19.26 15.94 -28.46
CA GLY A 292 18.91 17.33 -28.13
C GLY A 292 17.71 17.45 -27.20
N ARG A 293 16.63 16.69 -27.46
CA ARG A 293 15.47 16.58 -26.54
C ARG A 293 15.89 16.07 -25.17
N TRP A 294 16.83 15.12 -25.12
CA TRP A 294 17.35 14.60 -23.86
C TRP A 294 18.17 15.62 -23.07
N GLN A 295 19.01 16.43 -23.74
CA GLN A 295 19.75 17.51 -23.07
C GLN A 295 18.81 18.56 -22.46
N VAL A 296 17.68 18.84 -23.10
CA VAL A 296 16.62 19.70 -22.55
C VAL A 296 15.94 19.05 -21.34
N LEU A 297 15.60 17.76 -21.42
CA LEU A 297 15.07 16.99 -20.29
C LEU A 297 16.05 16.88 -19.11
N ASN A 298 17.36 16.89 -19.40
CA ASN A 298 18.40 16.74 -18.40
C ASN A 298 18.76 18.05 -17.67
N LYS A 299 18.52 19.23 -18.24
CA LYS A 299 18.78 20.48 -17.48
C LYS A 299 17.89 20.63 -16.24
N GLY A 300 16.89 19.75 -16.03
CA GLY A 300 16.11 19.58 -14.79
C GLY A 300 16.34 18.24 -14.05
N LEU A 301 17.53 17.64 -14.16
CA LEU A 301 17.94 16.23 -13.88
C LEU A 301 17.58 15.56 -12.54
N GLY A 302 16.90 16.22 -11.60
CA GLY A 302 16.40 15.53 -10.40
C GLY A 302 15.31 14.50 -10.72
N TRP A 303 14.45 14.77 -11.71
CA TRP A 303 13.20 14.01 -11.90
C TRP A 303 13.19 13.09 -13.13
N GLY A 304 13.83 13.47 -14.24
CA GLY A 304 13.77 12.69 -15.49
C GLY A 304 14.50 11.34 -15.45
N SER A 305 15.58 11.23 -14.67
CA SER A 305 16.38 10.00 -14.54
C SER A 305 15.61 8.89 -13.80
N THR A 306 14.86 9.26 -12.77
CA THR A 306 14.02 8.37 -11.97
C THR A 306 12.91 7.73 -12.80
N ILE A 307 12.26 8.50 -13.69
CA ILE A 307 11.16 7.98 -14.52
C ILE A 307 11.63 6.90 -15.49
N MET A 308 12.76 7.11 -16.17
CA MET A 308 13.30 6.11 -17.11
C MET A 308 13.76 4.83 -16.41
N LEU A 309 14.42 4.97 -15.27
CA LEU A 309 14.82 3.83 -14.44
C LEU A 309 13.60 3.05 -13.95
N ASN A 310 12.55 3.75 -13.54
CA ASN A 310 11.33 3.11 -13.06
C ASN A 310 10.56 2.42 -14.17
N SER A 311 10.52 2.96 -15.39
CA SER A 311 9.90 2.29 -16.55
C SER A 311 10.59 0.98 -16.92
N ASP A 312 11.93 0.95 -16.92
CA ASP A 312 12.71 -0.27 -17.17
C ASP A 312 12.42 -1.34 -16.12
N ARG A 313 12.45 -0.94 -14.84
CA ARG A 313 12.12 -1.81 -13.72
C ARG A 313 10.66 -2.27 -13.75
N ALA A 314 9.73 -1.40 -14.16
CA ALA A 314 8.31 -1.72 -14.31
C ALA A 314 8.08 -2.74 -15.42
N PHE A 315 8.79 -2.63 -16.55
CA PHE A 315 8.81 -3.65 -17.58
C PHE A 315 9.33 -4.99 -17.05
N GLY A 316 10.44 -4.96 -16.30
CA GLY A 316 10.98 -6.15 -15.64
C GLY A 316 9.98 -6.77 -14.65
N LEU A 317 9.24 -5.96 -13.91
CA LEU A 317 8.21 -6.40 -12.97
C LEU A 317 6.99 -6.98 -13.70
N ALA A 318 6.53 -6.34 -14.78
CA ALA A 318 5.44 -6.83 -15.63
C ALA A 318 5.70 -8.24 -16.17
N LEU A 319 6.94 -8.52 -16.62
CA LEU A 319 7.33 -9.87 -17.05
C LEU A 319 7.19 -10.91 -15.92
N ARG A 320 7.55 -10.52 -14.69
CA ARG A 320 7.45 -11.39 -13.50
C ARG A 320 5.99 -11.59 -13.11
N CYS A 321 5.18 -10.53 -13.11
CA CYS A 321 3.74 -10.60 -12.86
C CYS A 321 3.03 -11.49 -13.88
N LEU A 322 3.36 -11.36 -15.17
CA LEU A 322 2.77 -12.19 -16.22
C LEU A 322 3.10 -13.68 -16.02
N ALA A 323 4.37 -14.02 -15.72
CA ALA A 323 4.75 -15.38 -15.39
C ALA A 323 4.00 -15.93 -14.15
N HIS A 324 3.66 -15.06 -13.19
CA HIS A 324 2.93 -15.44 -11.99
C HIS A 324 1.45 -15.73 -12.26
N VAL A 325 0.77 -14.95 -13.11
CA VAL A 325 -0.67 -15.07 -13.33
C VAL A 325 -1.06 -16.11 -14.39
N LEU A 326 -0.20 -16.39 -15.37
CA LEU A 326 -0.49 -17.33 -16.48
C LEU A 326 -0.80 -18.77 -16.03
N PRO A 327 -0.11 -19.38 -15.04
CA PRO A 327 -0.44 -20.71 -14.56
C PRO A 327 -1.86 -20.83 -14.00
N ARG A 328 -2.43 -19.74 -13.50
CA ARG A 328 -3.75 -19.69 -12.87
C ARG A 328 -4.84 -19.11 -13.77
N SER A 329 -4.46 -18.63 -14.95
CA SER A 329 -5.38 -18.03 -15.91
C SER A 329 -6.22 -19.12 -16.57
N GLU A 330 -7.54 -18.91 -16.62
CA GLU A 330 -8.42 -19.74 -17.42
C GLU A 330 -8.31 -19.41 -18.92
N ARG A 331 -8.95 -20.24 -19.74
CA ARG A 331 -9.10 -19.99 -21.17
C ARG A 331 -9.80 -18.66 -21.43
N SER A 332 -9.15 -17.82 -22.25
CA SER A 332 -9.68 -16.54 -22.72
C SER A 332 -9.23 -16.34 -24.17
N ASP A 333 -10.16 -16.04 -25.08
CA ASP A 333 -9.84 -15.88 -26.50
C ASP A 333 -8.94 -14.67 -26.75
N GLU A 334 -9.15 -13.59 -26.00
CA GLU A 334 -8.30 -12.40 -26.05
C GLU A 334 -6.89 -12.75 -25.57
N LEU A 335 -6.77 -13.44 -24.43
CA LEU A 335 -5.46 -13.86 -23.90
C LEU A 335 -4.75 -14.79 -24.88
N THR A 336 -5.45 -15.76 -25.46
CA THR A 336 -4.93 -16.70 -26.47
C THR A 336 -4.42 -15.95 -27.71
N THR A 337 -5.21 -14.99 -28.21
CA THR A 337 -4.84 -14.17 -29.39
C THR A 337 -3.59 -13.34 -29.11
N LEU A 338 -3.54 -12.66 -27.96
CA LEU A 338 -2.39 -11.87 -27.55
C LEU A 338 -1.17 -12.76 -27.31
N ALA A 339 -1.33 -13.90 -26.64
CA ALA A 339 -0.29 -14.87 -26.37
C ALA A 339 0.27 -15.53 -27.64
N ARG A 340 -0.50 -15.64 -28.73
CA ARG A 340 0.03 -16.10 -30.02
C ARG A 340 0.77 -15.00 -30.79
N ARG A 341 0.30 -13.75 -30.69
CA ARG A 341 0.84 -12.60 -31.44
C ARG A 341 1.97 -11.85 -30.73
N HIS A 342 2.22 -12.14 -29.45
CA HIS A 342 3.15 -11.34 -28.66
C HIS A 342 4.55 -11.33 -29.27
N THR A 343 5.13 -10.13 -29.39
CA THR A 343 6.54 -9.95 -29.72
C THR A 343 7.24 -9.30 -28.54
N PHE A 344 8.50 -9.68 -28.31
CA PHE A 344 9.28 -9.10 -27.22
C PHE A 344 10.15 -7.97 -27.72
N GLY A 345 9.94 -6.79 -27.15
CA GLY A 345 10.72 -5.62 -27.51
C GLY A 345 12.17 -5.68 -27.08
N PRO A 346 12.98 -4.69 -27.53
CA PRO A 346 14.39 -4.59 -27.18
C PRO A 346 14.65 -4.62 -25.67
N LEU A 347 13.74 -4.05 -24.86
CA LEU A 347 13.84 -4.05 -23.39
C LEU A 347 13.90 -5.46 -22.79
N SER A 348 13.29 -6.46 -23.43
CA SER A 348 13.36 -7.85 -22.99
C SER A 348 14.79 -8.42 -22.97
N ARG A 349 15.73 -7.84 -23.73
CA ARG A 349 17.14 -8.26 -23.75
C ARG A 349 17.85 -8.01 -22.41
N LYS A 350 17.37 -7.06 -21.60
CA LYS A 350 17.91 -6.80 -20.26
C LYS A 350 17.46 -7.82 -19.22
N TYR A 351 16.37 -8.53 -19.48
CA TYR A 351 15.78 -9.48 -18.54
C TYR A 351 15.71 -10.89 -19.14
N PRO A 352 16.83 -11.48 -19.60
CA PRO A 352 16.82 -12.73 -20.36
C PRO A 352 16.20 -13.90 -19.57
N TYR A 353 16.46 -13.97 -18.26
CA TYR A 353 15.87 -14.99 -17.37
C TYR A 353 14.36 -14.83 -17.24
N ARG A 354 13.86 -13.62 -16.97
CA ARG A 354 12.41 -13.35 -16.84
C ARG A 354 11.68 -13.57 -18.16
N LYS A 355 12.30 -13.15 -19.28
CA LYS A 355 11.81 -13.41 -20.63
C LYS A 355 11.69 -14.91 -20.91
N ARG A 356 12.69 -15.72 -20.55
CA ARG A 356 12.62 -17.18 -20.72
C ARG A 356 11.52 -17.80 -19.87
N ALA A 357 11.41 -17.39 -18.60
CA ALA A 357 10.37 -17.88 -17.70
C ALA A 357 8.96 -17.57 -18.25
N MET A 358 8.69 -16.32 -18.61
CA MET A 358 7.37 -15.96 -19.13
C MET A 358 7.08 -16.59 -20.50
N ARG A 359 8.06 -16.79 -21.39
CA ARG A 359 7.85 -17.56 -22.64
C ARG A 359 7.41 -19.00 -22.35
N ARG A 360 8.02 -19.63 -21.35
CA ARG A 360 7.65 -20.98 -20.91
C ARG A 360 6.21 -21.01 -20.40
N GLU A 361 5.81 -20.03 -19.60
CA GLU A 361 4.43 -19.98 -19.10
C GLU A 361 3.41 -19.68 -20.20
N ILE A 362 3.74 -18.85 -21.19
CA ILE A 362 2.90 -18.62 -22.38
C ILE A 362 2.70 -19.92 -23.15
N ALA A 363 3.79 -20.66 -23.42
CA ALA A 363 3.71 -21.94 -24.13
C ALA A 363 2.85 -22.95 -23.38
N ARG A 364 2.99 -23.04 -22.04
CA ARG A 364 2.15 -23.90 -21.21
C ARG A 364 0.68 -23.49 -21.24
N TYR A 365 0.40 -22.19 -21.17
CA TYR A 365 -0.97 -21.68 -21.25
C TYR A 365 -1.63 -22.08 -22.59
N LEU A 366 -0.94 -21.85 -23.72
CA LEU A 366 -1.45 -22.20 -25.04
C LEU A 366 -1.68 -23.71 -25.19
N ALA A 367 -0.75 -24.54 -24.69
CA ALA A 367 -0.91 -25.99 -24.70
C ALA A 367 -2.15 -26.45 -23.90
N ARG A 368 -2.43 -25.85 -22.73
CA ARG A 368 -3.65 -26.15 -21.96
C ARG A 368 -4.92 -25.78 -22.72
N VAL A 369 -4.95 -24.59 -23.32
CA VAL A 369 -6.11 -24.11 -24.10
C VAL A 369 -6.40 -25.00 -25.31
N GLU A 370 -5.36 -25.54 -25.96
CA GLU A 370 -5.50 -26.47 -27.10
C GLU A 370 -6.03 -27.83 -26.66
N GLN A 371 -5.65 -28.32 -25.48
CA GLN A 371 -6.16 -29.57 -24.90
C GLN A 371 -7.63 -29.47 -24.44
N GLU A 372 -8.07 -28.31 -23.95
CA GLU A 372 -9.45 -28.09 -23.50
C GLU A 372 -10.43 -27.79 -24.67
N GLY A 373 -9.91 -27.56 -25.88
CA GLY A 373 -10.69 -27.11 -27.04
C GLY A 373 -10.87 -28.12 -28.17
N GLY A 374 -10.22 -29.28 -28.09
CA GLY A 374 -10.44 -30.42 -28.99
C GLY A 374 -11.23 -31.49 -28.27
#